data_AF-A0A5J6DMV2-F1
#
_entry.id   AF-A0A5J6DMV2-F1
#
_cell.length_a   1.000
_cell.length_b   1.000
_cell.length_c   1.000
_cell.angle_alpha   90.00
_cell.angle_beta   90.00
_cell.angle_gamma   90.00
#
_symmetry.space_group_name_H-M   'P 1'
#
loop_
_entity.id
_entity.type
_entity.pdbx_description
1 polymer ?
#
loop_
_entity_poly.entity_id
_entity_poly.type
_entity_poly.pdbx_seq_one_letter_code
_entity_poly.pdbx_strand_id
1 'polypeptide(L)'
;VFQFLGTSECHFINGTEKVRFVDTYIYNRFEFARFDSDVGLYEGFGPFGEKQAHCWNSNPDTVEFKRGEVDRFCRHNYKVFSPFSVERR
;
A
#
# COMPACT_ATOMS: atom_id res chain seq x y z
N VAL A 1 -4.34 24.22 -10.23
CA VAL A 1 -5.04 23.52 -9.12
C VAL A 1 -4.10 22.43 -8.63
N PHE A 2 -3.88 22.34 -7.31
CA PHE A 2 -3.07 21.29 -6.71
C PHE A 2 -3.97 20.13 -6.25
N GLN A 3 -3.53 18.90 -6.50
CA GLN A 3 -4.27 17.68 -6.16
C GLN A 3 -3.39 16.76 -5.32
N PHE A 4 -3.96 16.23 -4.25
CA PHE A 4 -3.33 15.18 -3.45
C PHE A 4 -4.19 13.92 -3.58
N LEU A 5 -3.59 12.84 -4.05
CA LEU A 5 -4.25 11.55 -4.25
C LEU A 5 -3.47 10.46 -3.52
N GLY A 6 -4.16 9.36 -3.22
CA GLY A 6 -3.55 8.14 -2.75
C GLY A 6 -4.27 6.92 -3.29
N THR A 7 -3.52 5.83 -3.47
CA THR A 7 -4.08 4.53 -3.84
C THR A 7 -3.59 3.49 -2.85
N SER A 8 -4.48 2.58 -2.46
CA SER A 8 -4.15 1.44 -1.61
C SER A 8 -4.55 0.18 -2.38
N GLU A 9 -3.54 -0.46 -2.97
CA GLU A 9 -3.70 -1.56 -3.91
C GLU A 9 -3.28 -2.89 -3.27
N CYS A 10 -4.01 -3.94 -3.64
CA CYS A 10 -3.74 -5.31 -3.20
C CYS A 10 -3.57 -6.19 -4.44
N HIS A 11 -2.37 -6.70 -4.66
CA HIS A 11 -2.06 -7.61 -5.75
C HIS A 11 -2.06 -9.05 -5.25
N PHE A 12 -2.95 -9.85 -5.84
CA PHE A 12 -3.18 -11.25 -5.49
C PHE A 12 -2.56 -12.16 -6.56
N ILE A 13 -1.59 -12.99 -6.18
CA ILE A 13 -0.91 -13.92 -7.08
C ILE A 13 -1.25 -15.34 -6.65
N ASN A 14 -1.72 -16.16 -7.60
CA ASN A 14 -2.24 -17.51 -7.35
C ASN A 14 -3.33 -17.52 -6.26
N GLY A 15 -4.37 -16.70 -6.44
CA GLY A 15 -5.43 -16.55 -5.45
C GLY A 15 -4.94 -15.77 -4.24
N THR A 16 -4.88 -16.41 -3.08
CA THR A 16 -4.37 -15.76 -1.84
C THR A 16 -3.03 -16.34 -1.38
N GLU A 17 -2.31 -17.09 -2.20
CA GLU A 17 -1.01 -17.64 -1.79
C GLU A 17 -0.01 -16.52 -1.52
N LYS A 18 0.20 -15.63 -2.49
CA LYS A 18 1.04 -14.44 -2.35
C LYS A 18 0.18 -13.18 -2.52
N VAL A 19 0.26 -12.30 -1.52
CA VAL A 19 -0.48 -11.04 -1.47
C VAL A 19 0.52 -9.91 -1.23
N ARG A 20 0.49 -8.90 -2.12
CA ARG A 20 1.34 -7.71 -2.00
C ARG A 20 0.44 -6.49 -1.81
N PHE A 21 0.71 -5.73 -0.76
CA PHE A 21 0.05 -4.47 -0.47
C PHE A 21 0.94 -3.31 -0.90
N VAL A 22 0.37 -2.38 -1.66
CA VAL A 22 1.07 -1.18 -2.13
C VAL A 22 0.23 0.04 -1.80
N ASP A 23 0.81 0.98 -1.06
CA ASP A 23 0.17 2.24 -0.69
C ASP A 23 0.94 3.40 -1.30
N THR A 24 0.32 4.10 -2.25
CA THR A 24 1.00 5.11 -3.08
C THR A 24 0.46 6.50 -2.78
N TYR A 25 1.34 7.49 -2.66
CA TYR A 25 0.99 8.88 -2.40
C TYR A 25 1.43 9.78 -3.56
N ILE A 26 0.47 10.49 -4.13
CA ILE A 26 0.62 11.20 -5.40
C ILE A 26 0.26 12.68 -5.21
N TYR A 27 1.17 13.56 -5.60
CA TYR A 27 0.94 14.99 -5.71
C TYR A 27 0.82 15.40 -7.17
N ASN A 28 -0.37 15.82 -7.58
CA ASN A 28 -0.80 16.00 -8.96
C ASN A 28 -0.62 14.72 -9.79
N ARG A 29 0.50 14.60 -10.51
CA ARG A 29 0.88 13.44 -11.33
C ARG A 29 2.23 12.86 -10.93
N PHE A 30 2.78 13.35 -9.82
CA PHE A 30 4.07 12.93 -9.30
C PHE A 30 3.83 12.08 -8.06
N GLU A 31 4.19 10.83 -8.15
CA GLU A 31 4.29 9.96 -6.99
C GLU A 31 5.48 10.41 -6.14
N PHE A 32 5.23 10.81 -4.89
CA PHE A 32 6.28 11.29 -3.99
C PHE A 32 6.64 10.28 -2.92
N ALA A 33 5.76 9.31 -2.60
CA ALA A 33 6.10 8.25 -1.66
C ALA A 33 5.25 6.99 -1.91
N ARG A 34 5.82 5.84 -1.57
CA ARG A 34 5.16 4.52 -1.67
C ARG A 34 5.54 3.65 -0.49
N PHE A 35 4.59 2.92 0.07
CA PHE A 35 4.88 1.75 0.89
C PHE A 35 4.62 0.50 0.06
N ASP A 36 5.59 -0.40 0.02
CA ASP A 36 5.45 -1.70 -0.62
C ASP A 36 5.68 -2.79 0.42
N SER A 37 4.73 -3.72 0.58
CA SER A 37 4.87 -4.83 1.53
C SER A 37 6.06 -5.73 1.23
N ASP A 38 6.46 -5.86 -0.04
CA ASP A 38 7.63 -6.67 -0.42
C ASP A 38 8.94 -6.01 0.05
N VAL A 39 8.97 -4.68 0.15
CA VAL A 39 10.10 -3.90 0.69
C VAL A 39 9.99 -3.76 2.22
N GLY A 40 8.77 -3.60 2.72
CA GLY A 40 8.44 -3.46 4.13
C GLY A 40 8.75 -2.09 4.72
N LEU A 41 9.03 -1.06 3.90
CA LEU A 41 9.32 0.31 4.30
C LEU A 41 8.72 1.30 3.28
N TYR A 42 8.62 2.56 3.68
CA TYR A 42 8.31 3.65 2.76
C TYR A 42 9.52 4.02 1.91
N GLU A 43 9.31 4.12 0.60
CA GLU A 43 10.22 4.68 -0.38
C GLU A 43 9.75 6.10 -0.73
N GLY A 44 10.70 7.04 -0.80
CA GLY A 44 10.43 8.44 -1.11
C GLY A 44 11.04 8.82 -2.45
N PHE A 45 10.29 9.56 -3.26
CA PHE A 45 10.74 10.02 -4.57
C PHE A 45 10.95 11.54 -4.58
N GLY A 46 12.19 11.95 -4.88
CA GLY A 46 12.62 13.34 -4.83
C GLY A 46 12.79 13.87 -3.40
N PRO A 47 13.27 15.12 -3.23
CA PRO A 47 13.68 15.63 -1.91
C PRO A 47 12.55 15.67 -0.87
N PHE A 48 11.34 16.01 -1.30
CA PHE A 48 10.18 16.02 -0.42
C PHE A 48 9.75 14.60 -0.03
N GLY A 49 9.74 13.69 -1.01
CA GLY A 49 9.41 12.28 -0.81
C GLY A 49 10.36 11.59 0.15
N GLU A 50 11.67 11.76 -0.05
CA GLU A 50 12.72 11.20 0.81
C GLU A 50 12.57 11.66 2.26
N LYS A 51 12.33 12.96 2.47
CA LYS A 51 12.06 13.51 3.81
C LYS A 51 10.83 12.86 4.45
N GLN A 52 9.77 12.66 3.67
CA GLN A 52 8.53 12.07 4.16
C GLN A 52 8.71 10.58 4.50
N ALA A 53 9.37 9.82 3.63
CA ALA A 53 9.68 8.42 3.83
C ALA A 53 10.56 8.22 5.07
N HIS A 54 11.60 9.04 5.26
CA HIS A 54 12.43 9.01 6.47
C HIS A 54 11.61 9.27 7.74
N CYS A 55 10.71 10.26 7.71
CA CYS A 55 9.83 10.56 8.84
C CYS A 55 8.92 9.36 9.18
N TRP A 56 8.26 8.77 8.19
CA TRP A 56 7.38 7.62 8.42
C TRP A 56 8.12 6.36 8.86
N ASN A 57 9.29 6.09 8.26
CA ASN A 57 10.13 4.95 8.63
C ASN A 57 10.77 5.11 10.02
N SER A 58 10.84 6.33 10.57
CA SER A 58 11.39 6.56 11.90
C SER A 58 10.50 6.07 13.04
N ASN A 59 9.20 5.84 12.79
CA ASN A 59 8.27 5.30 13.78
C ASN A 59 8.00 3.81 13.49
N PRO A 60 8.51 2.88 14.33
CA PRO A 60 8.34 1.45 14.11
C PRO A 60 6.86 1.03 14.12
N ASP A 61 6.02 1.63 14.97
CA ASP A 61 4.60 1.30 15.06
C ASP A 61 3.88 1.57 13.73
N THR A 62 4.27 2.64 13.03
CA THR A 62 3.68 3.02 11.73
C THR A 62 4.07 2.00 10.66
N VAL A 63 5.33 1.58 10.64
CA VAL A 63 5.84 0.61 9.67
C VAL A 63 5.25 -0.78 9.93
N GLU A 64 5.20 -1.22 11.19
CA GLU A 64 4.60 -2.50 11.56
C GLU A 64 3.12 -2.56 11.22
N PHE A 65 2.38 -1.49 11.51
CA PHE A 65 0.99 -1.37 11.10
C PHE A 65 0.83 -1.56 9.59
N LYS A 66 1.65 -0.87 8.78
CA LYS A 66 1.59 -0.96 7.31
C LYS A 66 1.99 -2.33 6.78
N ARG A 67 2.95 -3.02 7.41
CA ARG A 67 3.26 -4.43 7.10
C ARG A 67 2.06 -5.34 7.36
N GLY A 68 1.30 -5.08 8.43
CA GLY A 68 0.11 -5.82 8.80
C GLY A 68 -1.09 -5.64 7.86
N GLU A 69 -1.09 -4.62 7.00
CA GLU A 69 -2.21 -4.36 6.06
C GLU A 69 -2.38 -5.46 5.00
N VAL A 70 -1.33 -6.25 4.72
CA VAL A 70 -1.44 -7.43 3.85
C VAL A 70 -2.53 -8.39 4.36
N ASP A 71 -2.52 -8.68 5.65
CA ASP A 71 -3.49 -9.60 6.24
C ASP A 71 -4.76 -8.87 6.66
N ARG A 72 -4.60 -7.73 7.34
CA ARG A 72 -5.71 -6.97 7.90
C ARG A 72 -6.61 -6.36 6.83
N PHE A 73 -6.04 -5.82 5.76
CA PHE A 73 -6.79 -5.15 4.71
C PHE A 73 -6.95 -6.05 3.49
N CYS A 74 -5.86 -6.49 2.86
CA CYS A 74 -5.97 -7.20 1.59
C CYS A 74 -6.66 -8.57 1.72
N ARG A 75 -6.14 -9.48 2.56
CA ARG A 75 -6.73 -10.82 2.71
C ARG A 75 -8.14 -10.77 3.31
N HIS A 76 -8.36 -9.88 4.27
CA HIS A 76 -9.67 -9.69 4.86
C HIS A 76 -10.70 -9.29 3.80
N ASN A 77 -10.44 -8.22 3.05
CA ASN A 77 -11.37 -7.74 2.03
C ASN A 77 -11.50 -8.74 0.88
N TYR A 78 -10.44 -9.43 0.48
CA TYR A 78 -10.54 -10.47 -0.54
C TYR A 78 -11.58 -11.53 -0.17
N LYS A 79 -11.58 -12.03 1.08
CA LYS A 79 -12.58 -13.01 1.55
C LYS A 79 -14.00 -12.45 1.56
N VAL A 80 -14.16 -11.17 1.88
CA VAL A 80 -15.48 -10.52 1.93
C VAL A 80 -16.04 -10.32 0.51
N PHE A 81 -15.18 -9.94 -0.44
CA PHE A 81 -15.60 -9.59 -1.80
C PHE A 81 -15.50 -10.74 -2.81
N SER A 82 -14.73 -11.81 -2.53
CA SER A 82 -14.55 -12.93 -3.48
C SER A 82 -15.86 -13.51 -3.99
N PRO A 83 -16.94 -13.68 -3.19
CA PRO A 83 -18.21 -14.22 -3.70
C PRO A 83 -18.86 -13.32 -4.77
N PHE A 84 -18.59 -12.01 -4.73
CA PHE A 84 -19.24 -11.02 -5.58
C PHE A 84 -18.38 -10.59 -6.78
N SER A 85 -17.07 -10.76 -6.71
CA SER A 85 -16.13 -10.31 -7.75
C SER A 85 -15.38 -11.44 -8.44
N VAL A 86 -14.77 -12.36 -7.68
CA VAL A 86 -13.89 -13.41 -8.21
C VAL A 86 -14.66 -14.66 -8.56
N GLU A 87 -15.54 -15.11 -7.67
CA GLU A 87 -16.32 -16.34 -7.80
C GLU A 87 -17.68 -16.11 -8.46
N ARG A 88 -17.91 -14.89 -8.97
CA ARG A 88 -19.17 -14.51 -9.60
C ARG A 88 -19.40 -15.36 -10.85
N ARG A 89 -20.41 -16.22 -10.78
CA ARG A 89 -20.97 -16.95 -11.93
C ARG A 89 -22.05 -16.14 -12.61
#